data_AF-A0A174FYY9-F1
#
_entry.id   AF-A0A174FYY9-F1
#
_cell.length_a   1.000
_cell.length_b   1.000
_cell.length_c   1.000
_cell.angle_alpha   90.00
_cell.angle_beta   90.00
_cell.angle_gamma   90.00
#
_symmetry.space_group_name_H-M   'P 1'
#
loop_
_entity.id
_entity.type
_entity.pdbx_description
1 polymer ?
#
loop_
_entity_poly.entity_id
_entity_poly.type
_entity_poly.pdbx_seq_one_letter_code
_entity_poly.pdbx_strand_id
1 'polypeptide(L)'
;MTGIIIFLIGVSSIMSWVMAFTGIPTAVSEAMLGISTNRYVILFIINILLLIVGTFMDMTPACLIFTPIFLPICRALGMNTIHFGIMMIFNLCIGTITPPVGTTLFVGVKVGKTKIEQVIRPLLYYFGAIFIVLMLVSYIPQLSLWLPGLMGYV
;
A
#
# COMPACT_ATOMS: atom_id res chain seq x y z
N MET A 1 -19.55 1.71 -13.69
CA MET A 1 -18.41 1.91 -12.76
C MET A 1 -18.69 1.32 -11.37
N THR A 2 -19.89 1.48 -10.82
CA THR A 2 -20.29 0.91 -9.50
C THR A 2 -20.31 -0.62 -9.44
N GLY A 3 -20.70 -1.32 -10.50
CA GLY A 3 -20.76 -2.79 -10.53
C GLY A 3 -19.39 -3.49 -10.39
N ILE A 4 -18.32 -2.89 -10.91
CA ILE A 4 -16.96 -3.45 -10.83
C ILE A 4 -16.45 -3.39 -9.38
N ILE A 5 -16.74 -2.30 -8.67
CA ILE A 5 -16.31 -2.11 -7.28
C ILE A 5 -17.02 -3.10 -6.37
N ILE A 6 -18.35 -3.25 -6.50
CA ILE A 6 -19.13 -4.19 -5.69
C ILE A 6 -18.70 -5.65 -5.97
N PHE A 7 -18.44 -5.98 -7.23
CA PHE A 7 -17.93 -7.31 -7.61
C PHE A 7 -16.56 -7.60 -7.00
N LEU A 8 -15.63 -6.63 -7.06
CA LEU A 8 -14.29 -6.76 -6.44
C LEU A 8 -14.38 -6.91 -4.92
N ILE A 9 -15.25 -6.16 -4.24
CA ILE A 9 -15.48 -6.28 -2.79
C ILE A 9 -16.00 -7.68 -2.45
N GLY A 10 -16.93 -8.22 -3.25
CA GLY A 10 -17.47 -9.57 -3.05
C GLY A 10 -16.40 -10.66 -3.17
N VAL A 11 -15.60 -10.63 -4.24
CA VAL A 11 -14.51 -11.59 -4.47
C VAL A 11 -13.41 -11.45 -3.40
N SER A 12 -13.09 -10.21 -3.00
CA SER A 12 -12.13 -9.93 -1.92
C SER A 12 -12.59 -10.46 -0.56
N SER A 13 -13.87 -10.35 -0.25
CA SER A 13 -14.43 -10.87 1.00
C SER A 13 -14.28 -12.39 1.10
N ILE A 14 -14.50 -13.09 -0.03
CA ILE A 14 -14.26 -14.54 -0.14
C ILE A 14 -12.77 -14.84 0.02
N MET A 15 -11.90 -14.06 -0.63
CA MET A 15 -10.45 -14.28 -0.51
C MET A 15 -9.94 -14.04 0.91
N SER A 16 -10.42 -13.01 1.60
CA SER A 16 -10.11 -12.74 3.01
C SER A 16 -10.51 -13.90 3.91
N TRP A 17 -11.65 -14.54 3.64
CA TRP A 17 -12.11 -15.71 4.37
C TRP A 17 -11.24 -16.94 4.07
N VAL A 18 -10.94 -17.21 2.80
CA VAL A 18 -10.04 -18.30 2.40
C VAL A 18 -8.64 -18.13 3.01
N MET A 19 -8.13 -16.90 3.09
CA MET A 19 -6.84 -16.60 3.73
C MET A 19 -6.86 -16.91 5.23
N ALA A 20 -7.95 -16.57 5.92
CA ALA A 20 -8.14 -16.91 7.33
C ALA A 20 -8.22 -18.42 7.55
N PHE A 21 -8.84 -19.16 6.61
CA PHE A 21 -8.94 -20.62 6.66
C PHE A 21 -7.64 -21.35 6.30
N THR A 22 -6.83 -20.80 5.40
CA THR A 22 -5.56 -21.42 4.95
C THR A 22 -4.37 -21.12 5.85
N GLY A 23 -4.51 -20.21 6.82
CA GLY A 23 -3.42 -19.85 7.74
C GLY A 23 -2.24 -19.15 7.06
N ILE A 24 -2.42 -18.66 5.83
CA ILE A 24 -1.39 -17.91 5.08
C ILE A 24 -0.85 -16.71 5.90
N PRO A 25 -1.69 -15.91 6.59
CA PRO A 25 -1.17 -14.82 7.41
C PRO A 25 -0.20 -15.31 8.50
N THR A 26 -0.46 -16.49 9.08
CA THR A 26 0.38 -17.13 10.09
C THR A 26 1.68 -17.64 9.48
N ALA A 27 1.60 -18.33 8.34
CA ALA A 27 2.78 -18.84 7.62
C ALA A 27 3.70 -17.70 7.14
N VAL A 28 3.13 -16.59 6.65
CA VAL A 28 3.90 -15.41 6.27
C VAL A 28 4.46 -14.70 7.51
N SER A 29 3.70 -14.59 8.60
CA SER A 29 4.21 -14.05 9.87
C SER A 29 5.42 -14.85 10.37
N GLU A 30 5.35 -16.18 10.36
CA GLU A 30 6.44 -17.08 10.75
C GLU A 30 7.64 -16.98 9.80
N ALA A 31 7.40 -16.92 8.48
CA ALA A 31 8.46 -16.71 7.50
C ALA A 31 9.16 -15.35 7.69
N MET A 32 8.42 -14.29 7.99
CA MET A 32 8.99 -12.95 8.23
C MET A 32 9.73 -12.87 9.57
N LEU A 33 9.19 -13.47 10.63
CA LEU A 33 9.86 -13.60 11.92
C LEU A 33 11.12 -14.47 11.85
N GLY A 34 11.14 -15.45 10.93
CA GLY A 34 12.33 -16.26 10.62
C GLY A 34 13.42 -15.50 9.85
N ILE A 35 13.07 -14.47 9.09
CA ILE A 35 14.02 -13.60 8.38
C ILE A 35 14.61 -12.54 9.32
N SER A 36 13.77 -11.87 10.11
CA SER A 36 14.24 -10.85 11.07
C SER A 36 13.21 -10.53 12.15
N THR A 37 13.66 -10.42 13.40
CA THR A 37 12.83 -9.97 14.53
C THR A 37 12.65 -8.44 14.57
N ASN A 38 13.35 -7.69 13.70
CA ASN A 38 13.33 -6.23 13.72
C ASN A 38 12.14 -5.70 12.92
N ARG A 39 11.20 -5.07 13.64
CA ARG A 39 10.00 -4.41 13.10
C ARG A 39 10.28 -3.52 11.90
N TYR A 40 11.39 -2.79 11.90
CA TYR A 40 11.74 -1.86 10.83
C TYR A 40 12.12 -2.55 9.52
N VAL A 41 12.73 -3.75 9.61
CA VAL A 41 13.14 -4.55 8.44
C VAL A 41 11.91 -5.19 7.80
N ILE A 42 10.99 -5.73 8.61
CA ILE A 42 9.74 -6.31 8.09
C ILE A 42 8.89 -5.22 7.41
N LEU A 43 8.75 -4.04 8.01
CA LEU A 43 8.02 -2.92 7.41
C LEU A 43 8.66 -2.45 6.10
N PHE A 44 9.99 -2.47 6.00
CA PHE A 44 10.69 -2.15 4.77
C PHE A 44 10.38 -3.15 3.64
N ILE A 45 10.40 -4.45 3.95
CA ILE A 45 10.05 -5.50 2.98
C ILE A 45 8.60 -5.36 2.53
N ILE A 46 7.66 -5.08 3.46
CA ILE A 46 6.25 -4.85 3.12
C ILE A 46 6.09 -3.63 2.20
N ASN A 47 6.78 -2.51 2.49
CA ASN A 47 6.76 -1.33 1.61
C ASN A 47 7.25 -1.67 0.20
N ILE A 48 8.39 -2.36 0.06
CA ILE A 48 8.93 -2.76 -1.24
C ILE A 48 7.94 -3.65 -1.99
N LEU A 49 7.35 -4.63 -1.31
CA LEU A 49 6.39 -5.55 -1.93
C LEU A 49 5.14 -4.79 -2.39
N LEU A 50 4.60 -3.90 -1.56
CA LEU A 50 3.44 -3.08 -1.90
C LEU A 50 3.72 -2.08 -3.04
N LEU A 51 4.93 -1.52 -3.12
CA LEU A 51 5.34 -0.68 -4.25
C LEU A 51 5.34 -1.46 -5.55
N ILE A 52 5.97 -2.65 -5.57
CA ILE A 52 6.03 -3.51 -6.76
C ILE A 52 4.61 -3.91 -7.19
N VAL A 53 3.81 -4.42 -6.26
CA VAL A 53 2.41 -4.80 -6.52
C VAL A 53 1.59 -3.61 -7.02
N GLY A 54 1.74 -2.45 -6.39
CA GLY A 54 1.02 -1.23 -6.75
C GLY A 54 1.35 -0.75 -8.16
N THR A 55 2.48 -1.14 -8.75
CA THR A 55 2.74 -0.86 -10.17
C THR A 55 1.82 -1.67 -11.09
N PHE A 56 1.48 -2.91 -10.76
CA PHE A 56 0.72 -3.81 -11.64
C PHE A 56 -0.80 -3.77 -11.41
N MET A 57 -1.23 -3.43 -10.19
CA MET A 57 -2.63 -3.48 -9.78
C MET A 57 -3.14 -2.11 -9.37
N ASP A 58 -4.39 -1.80 -9.74
CA ASP A 58 -5.07 -0.60 -9.27
C ASP A 58 -5.21 -0.60 -7.73
N MET A 59 -5.29 0.60 -7.13
CA MET A 59 -5.38 0.77 -5.68
C MET A 59 -6.53 -0.04 -5.06
N THR A 60 -7.69 -0.08 -5.71
CA THR A 60 -8.89 -0.74 -5.16
C THR A 60 -8.71 -2.25 -4.97
N PRO A 61 -8.39 -3.05 -6.02
CA PRO A 61 -8.18 -4.49 -5.87
C PRO A 61 -6.96 -4.81 -4.99
N ALA A 62 -5.90 -4.01 -5.03
CA ALA A 62 -4.73 -4.22 -4.19
C ALA A 62 -5.05 -4.05 -2.69
N CYS A 63 -5.70 -2.96 -2.29
CA CYS A 63 -6.15 -2.78 -0.90
C CYS A 63 -6.99 -3.96 -0.42
N LEU A 64 -7.94 -4.41 -1.25
CA LEU A 64 -8.87 -5.49 -0.94
C LEU A 64 -8.20 -6.87 -0.76
N ILE A 65 -7.14 -7.15 -1.51
CA ILE A 65 -6.40 -8.43 -1.40
C ILE A 65 -5.36 -8.37 -0.28
N PHE A 66 -4.61 -7.27 -0.20
CA PHE A 66 -3.43 -7.19 0.68
C PHE A 66 -3.75 -6.75 2.10
N THR A 67 -4.87 -6.07 2.34
CA THR A 67 -5.31 -5.74 3.71
C THR A 67 -5.44 -6.98 4.59
N PRO A 68 -6.22 -8.03 4.24
CA PRO A 68 -6.37 -9.19 5.10
C PRO A 68 -5.07 -10.02 5.25
N ILE A 69 -4.12 -9.88 4.32
CA ILE A 69 -2.82 -10.55 4.37
C ILE A 69 -1.90 -9.87 5.38
N PHE A 70 -1.70 -8.55 5.22
CA PHE A 70 -0.69 -7.80 5.95
C PHE A 70 -1.19 -7.19 7.25
N LEU A 71 -2.49 -6.89 7.39
CA LEU A 71 -3.06 -6.35 8.62
C LEU A 71 -2.78 -7.21 9.87
N PRO A 72 -2.97 -8.55 9.87
CA PRO A 72 -2.67 -9.38 11.04
C PRO A 72 -1.16 -9.39 11.37
N ILE A 73 -0.29 -9.44 10.36
CA ILE A 73 1.17 -9.37 10.52
C ILE A 73 1.56 -8.05 11.20
N CYS A 74 1.00 -6.94 10.70
CA CYS A 74 1.27 -5.61 11.20
C CYS A 74 0.75 -5.41 12.62
N ARG A 75 -0.43 -5.96 12.96
CA ARG A 75 -0.94 -5.98 14.33
C ARG A 75 -0.06 -6.81 15.26
N ALA A 76 0.43 -7.97 14.82
CA ALA A 76 1.37 -8.78 15.60
C ALA A 76 2.69 -8.05 15.90
N LEU A 77 3.12 -7.18 14.99
CA LEU A 77 4.29 -6.30 15.18
C LEU A 77 3.99 -5.05 16.04
N GLY A 78 2.78 -4.90 16.57
CA GLY A 78 2.36 -3.76 17.41
C GLY A 78 2.06 -2.49 16.60
N MET A 79 1.69 -2.60 15.33
CA MET A 79 1.31 -1.48 14.48
C MET A 79 -0.20 -1.24 14.53
N ASN A 80 -0.59 0.03 14.66
CA ASN A 80 -1.99 0.44 14.63
C ASN A 80 -2.58 0.18 13.23
N THR A 81 -3.81 -0.32 13.18
CA THR A 81 -4.58 -0.56 11.94
C THR A 81 -4.69 0.69 11.07
N ILE A 82 -4.87 1.86 11.66
CA ILE A 82 -4.99 3.13 10.92
C ILE A 82 -3.65 3.49 10.28
N HIS A 83 -2.56 3.37 11.04
CA HIS A 83 -1.20 3.63 10.55
C HIS A 83 -0.86 2.73 9.36
N PHE A 84 -1.19 1.44 9.48
CA PHE A 84 -1.02 0.47 8.42
C PHE A 84 -1.84 0.80 7.17
N GLY A 85 -3.12 1.19 7.34
CA GLY A 85 -3.98 1.59 6.23
C GLY A 85 -3.41 2.79 5.47
N ILE A 86 -2.94 3.81 6.19
CA ILE A 86 -2.31 5.00 5.60
C ILE A 86 -1.03 4.60 4.83
N MET A 87 -0.17 3.78 5.44
CA MET A 87 1.05 3.27 4.80
C MET A 87 0.73 2.50 3.51
N MET A 88 -0.27 1.60 3.55
CA MET A 88 -0.67 0.80 2.39
C MET A 88 -1.22 1.68 1.26
N ILE A 89 -2.11 2.62 1.58
CA ILE A 89 -2.68 3.54 0.59
C ILE A 89 -1.56 4.36 -0.05
N PHE A 90 -0.62 4.89 0.75
CA PHE A 90 0.53 5.61 0.21
C PHE A 90 1.37 4.76 -0.75
N ASN A 91 1.72 3.53 -0.38
CA ASN A 91 2.46 2.62 -1.26
C ASN A 91 1.74 2.38 -2.59
N LEU A 92 0.44 2.12 -2.52
CA LEU A 92 -0.36 1.81 -3.71
C LEU A 92 -0.57 3.05 -4.59
N CYS A 93 -0.80 4.22 -4.00
CA CYS A 93 -0.85 5.49 -4.74
C CYS A 93 0.44 5.73 -5.51
N ILE A 94 1.60 5.51 -4.88
CA ILE A 94 2.93 5.58 -5.52
C ILE A 94 3.01 4.58 -6.67
N GLY A 95 2.53 3.36 -6.48
CA GLY A 95 2.44 2.36 -7.55
C GLY A 95 1.70 2.86 -8.80
N THR A 96 0.51 3.47 -8.61
CA THR A 96 -0.32 3.96 -9.74
C THR A 96 0.28 5.14 -10.51
N ILE A 97 1.22 5.88 -9.91
CA ILE A 97 1.94 6.97 -10.57
C ILE A 97 3.28 6.52 -11.19
N THR A 98 3.77 5.32 -10.86
CA THR A 98 5.12 4.86 -11.29
C THR A 98 5.08 4.40 -12.75
N PRO A 99 6.08 4.77 -13.59
CA PRO A 99 6.15 4.35 -14.98
C PRO A 99 6.68 2.90 -15.10
N PRO A 100 5.82 1.89 -14.87
CA PRO A 100 5.72 0.72 -15.77
C PRO A 100 4.28 0.47 -16.28
N VAL A 101 3.26 0.92 -15.53
CA VAL A 101 1.82 0.70 -15.85
C VAL A 101 0.98 1.94 -15.54
N GLY A 102 1.39 2.75 -14.55
CA GLY A 102 1.19 4.21 -14.45
C GLY A 102 -0.18 4.76 -14.84
N THR A 103 -1.28 4.08 -14.53
CA THR A 103 -2.61 4.40 -15.07
C THR A 103 -2.99 5.87 -14.85
N THR A 104 -2.70 6.41 -13.66
CA THR A 104 -2.93 7.81 -13.30
C THR A 104 -2.02 8.76 -14.07
N LEU A 105 -0.75 8.37 -14.28
CA LEU A 105 0.22 9.11 -15.08
C LEU A 105 -0.22 9.19 -16.55
N PHE A 106 -0.65 8.08 -17.16
CA PHE A 106 -1.13 8.02 -18.55
C PHE A 106 -2.42 8.83 -18.74
N VAL A 107 -3.35 8.79 -17.78
CA VAL A 107 -4.57 9.61 -17.81
C VAL A 107 -4.21 11.10 -17.72
N GLY A 108 -3.31 11.48 -16.82
CA GLY A 108 -2.85 12.86 -16.68
C GLY A 108 -2.21 13.41 -17.94
N VAL A 109 -1.35 12.63 -18.59
CA VAL A 109 -0.70 13.00 -19.87
C VAL A 109 -1.72 13.12 -21.00
N LYS A 110 -2.72 12.23 -21.06
CA LYS A 110 -3.80 12.27 -22.06
C LYS A 110 -4.69 13.51 -21.91
N VAL A 111 -5.02 13.90 -20.67
CA VAL A 111 -5.80 15.12 -20.39
C VAL A 111 -4.95 16.38 -20.63
N GLY A 112 -3.68 16.34 -20.23
CA GLY A 112 -2.73 17.44 -20.39
C GLY A 112 -2.21 17.64 -21.82
N LYS A 113 -2.50 16.73 -22.75
CA LYS A 113 -1.99 16.72 -24.14
C LYS A 113 -0.46 16.87 -24.25
N THR A 114 0.27 16.43 -23.23
CA THR A 114 1.74 16.46 -23.21
C THR A 114 2.31 15.09 -23.60
N LYS A 115 3.63 14.99 -23.77
CA LYS A 115 4.30 13.69 -23.98
C LYS A 115 4.78 13.13 -22.64
N ILE A 116 4.69 11.81 -22.47
CA ILE A 116 5.16 11.09 -21.27
C ILE A 116 6.62 11.44 -20.96
N GLU A 117 7.47 11.54 -21.98
CA GLU A 117 8.89 11.88 -21.85
C GLU A 117 9.13 13.25 -21.20
N GLN A 118 8.24 14.22 -21.43
CA GLN A 118 8.35 15.56 -20.83
C GLN A 118 7.91 15.56 -19.36
N VAL A 119 7.03 14.63 -18.98
CA VAL A 119 6.48 14.52 -17.63
C VAL A 119 7.35 13.62 -16.76
N ILE A 120 7.94 12.55 -17.29
CA ILE A 120 8.80 11.61 -16.53
C ILE A 120 9.93 12.33 -15.79
N ARG A 121 10.62 13.26 -16.45
CA ARG A 121 11.81 13.92 -15.88
C ARG A 121 11.50 14.74 -14.62
N PRO A 122 10.52 15.65 -14.60
CA PRO A 122 10.10 16.32 -13.37
C PRO A 122 9.42 15.36 -12.38
N LEU A 123 8.71 14.34 -12.87
CA LEU A 123 8.04 13.36 -12.03
C LEU A 123 9.02 12.52 -11.19
N LEU A 124 10.22 12.23 -11.69
CA LEU A 124 11.28 11.57 -10.91
C LEU A 124 11.71 12.37 -9.66
N TYR A 125 11.73 13.70 -9.75
CA TYR A 125 12.02 14.55 -8.59
C TYR A 125 10.91 14.47 -7.53
N TYR A 126 9.65 14.51 -7.98
CA TYR A 126 8.50 14.29 -7.10
C TYR A 126 8.47 12.87 -6.52
N PHE A 127 8.88 11.87 -7.28
CA PHE A 127 9.04 10.50 -6.79
C PHE A 127 10.00 10.41 -5.62
N GLY A 128 11.15 11.10 -5.70
CA GLY A 128 12.09 11.18 -4.59
C GLY A 128 11.44 11.78 -3.33
N ALA A 129 10.70 12.89 -3.49
CA ALA A 129 9.99 13.51 -2.38
C ALA A 129 8.91 12.59 -1.78
N ILE A 130 8.11 11.94 -2.62
CA ILE A 130 7.04 11.03 -2.18
C ILE A 130 7.61 9.77 -1.51
N PHE A 131 8.75 9.27 -1.99
CA PHE A 131 9.44 8.13 -1.36
C PHE A 131 9.99 8.50 0.03
N ILE A 132 10.54 9.71 0.18
CA ILE A 132 10.96 10.21 1.50
C ILE A 132 9.76 10.33 2.43
N VAL A 133 8.64 10.87 1.95
CA VAL A 133 7.39 10.94 2.73
C VAL A 133 6.89 9.54 3.09
N LEU A 134 6.95 8.57 2.19
CA LEU A 134 6.59 7.17 2.45
C LEU A 134 7.42 6.58 3.58
N MET A 135 8.74 6.80 3.58
CA MET A 135 9.63 6.34 4.63
C MET A 135 9.29 7.04 5.95
N LEU A 136 9.08 8.35 5.95
CA LEU A 136 8.66 9.10 7.15
C LEU A 136 7.33 8.59 7.70
N VAL A 137 6.33 8.40 6.86
CA VAL A 137 5.01 7.85 7.23
C VAL A 137 5.13 6.41 7.70
N SER A 138 6.03 5.59 7.16
CA SER A 138 6.20 4.20 7.59
C SER A 138 6.86 4.09 8.97
N TYR A 139 7.87 4.94 9.24
CA TYR A 139 8.70 4.85 10.44
C TYR A 139 8.24 5.77 11.59
N ILE A 140 7.52 6.85 11.29
CA ILE A 140 7.05 7.83 12.28
C ILE A 140 5.53 7.70 12.43
N PRO A 141 5.05 6.86 13.37
CA PRO A 141 3.62 6.67 13.59
C PRO A 141 2.89 7.94 14.01
N GLN A 142 3.59 8.90 14.62
CA GLN A 142 2.98 10.18 15.00
C GLN A 142 2.54 10.99 13.79
N LEU A 143 3.21 10.93 12.62
CA LEU A 143 2.74 11.69 11.45
C LEU A 143 1.38 11.20 10.96
N SER A 144 1.15 9.88 11.01
CA SER A 144 -0.10 9.26 10.56
C SER A 144 -1.17 9.21 11.64
N LEU A 145 -0.79 9.14 12.92
CA LEU A 145 -1.71 8.97 14.05
C LEU A 145 -2.01 10.29 14.79
N TRP A 146 -1.28 11.38 14.52
CA TRP A 146 -1.52 12.67 15.18
C TRP A 146 -2.91 13.24 14.84
N LEU A 147 -3.28 13.25 13.56
CA LEU A 147 -4.59 13.75 13.13
C LEU A 147 -5.73 12.81 13.59
N PRO A 148 -5.65 11.47 13.42
CA PRO A 148 -6.65 10.55 13.97
C PRO A 148 -6.78 10.58 15.50
N GLY A 149 -5.68 10.79 16.23
CA GLY A 149 -5.69 10.92 17.70
C GLY A 149 -6.38 12.20 18.16
N LEU A 150 -6.17 13.33 17.45
CA LEU A 150 -6.90 14.59 17.68
C LEU A 150 -8.41 14.45 17.41
N MET A 151 -8.79 13.57 16.48
CA MET A 151 -10.19 13.28 16.15
C MET A 151 -10.80 12.14 17.00
N GLY A 152 -10.05 11.56 17.95
CA GLY A 152 -10.53 10.53 18.86
C GLY A 152 -10.70 9.12 18.25
N TYR A 153 -10.04 8.84 17.11
CA TYR A 153 -10.08 7.54 16.43
C TYR A 153 -8.98 6.56 16.92
N VAL A 154 -8.07 7.02 17.79
CA VAL A 154 -6.91 6.27 18.31
C VAL A 154 -6.82 6.45 19.80
#